data_AF-A0A2V9BTK4-F1
#
_entry.id   AF-A0A2V9BTK4-F1
#
_cell.length_a   1.000
_cell.length_b   1.000
_cell.length_c   1.000
_cell.angle_alpha   90.00
_cell.angle_beta   90.00
_cell.angle_gamma   90.00
#
_symmetry.space_group_name_H-M   'P 1'
#
loop_
_entity.id
_entity.type
_entity.pdbx_description
1 polymer ?
#
loop_
_entity_poly.entity_id
_entity_poly.type
_entity_poly.pdbx_seq_one_letter_code
_entity_poly.pdbx_strand_id
1 'polypeptide(L)'
;MRRFYFSLALACSLAGTLWASDDPFCGKWKLNLEKSDFAGEQIKIQHLHGSEYKWGSGEGSDTISHDGTYQTVSFGRTISMFPEGSNSWSMVIKKDGRVISSMTHTLSDDGQMQTIKGTETKPDGTTSDFTAVWKKVSGGKGWSGTWEATDVKYTSPDEWDIEPYEGDGLSFNTPAYQDVLSMKFDGKDYEEKGPNVAPGSMSSGKRVDARTLEITDKVKGQVMNHAKYEVSPDGKMLTLTIRETGQPKARTIVYDKM
;
A
#
# COMPACT_ATOMS: atom_id res chain seq x y z
N MET A 1 -54.08 41.46 46.48
CA MET A 1 -52.74 40.87 46.29
C MET A 1 -52.89 39.38 46.06
N ARG A 2 -52.80 38.92 44.81
CA ARG A 2 -52.92 37.50 44.45
C ARG A 2 -51.74 37.20 43.53
N ARG A 3 -50.74 36.48 44.06
CA ARG A 3 -49.42 36.27 43.43
C ARG A 3 -49.54 35.19 42.36
N PHE A 4 -49.05 35.52 41.16
CA PHE A 4 -48.87 34.61 40.03
C PHE A 4 -47.76 33.60 40.36
N TYR A 5 -48.01 32.31 40.12
CA TYR A 5 -46.99 31.27 40.09
C TYR A 5 -46.41 31.21 38.68
N PHE A 6 -45.16 31.65 38.50
CA PHE A 6 -44.38 31.41 37.29
C PHE A 6 -43.56 30.15 37.47
N SER A 7 -43.91 29.11 36.71
CA SER A 7 -43.12 27.89 36.55
C SER A 7 -41.85 28.21 35.75
N LEU A 8 -40.67 28.00 36.34
CA LEU A 8 -39.40 28.06 35.62
C LEU A 8 -38.92 26.63 35.38
N ALA A 9 -39.21 26.10 34.18
CA ALA A 9 -38.61 24.87 33.69
C ALA A 9 -37.21 25.20 33.15
N LEU A 10 -36.18 24.71 33.81
CA LEU A 10 -34.79 24.81 33.35
C LEU A 10 -34.54 23.73 32.29
N ALA A 11 -34.60 24.10 31.02
CA ALA A 11 -34.18 23.24 29.92
C ALA A 11 -32.64 23.29 29.81
N CYS A 12 -31.97 22.26 30.32
CA CYS A 12 -30.56 22.02 30.04
C CYS A 12 -30.43 21.46 28.62
N SER A 13 -30.09 22.32 27.66
CA SER A 13 -29.65 21.91 26.32
C SER A 13 -28.27 21.25 26.42
N LEU A 14 -28.26 19.91 26.46
CA LEU A 14 -27.08 19.13 26.10
C LEU A 14 -26.85 19.31 24.59
N ALA A 15 -26.00 20.27 24.21
CA ALA A 15 -25.40 20.29 22.89
C ALA A 15 -24.40 19.12 22.81
N GLY A 16 -24.90 17.93 22.48
CA GLY A 16 -24.03 16.83 22.09
C GLY A 16 -23.27 17.23 20.83
N THR A 17 -21.95 17.11 20.87
CA THR A 17 -21.06 17.30 19.71
C THR A 17 -21.38 16.25 18.64
N LEU A 18 -22.25 16.60 17.71
CA LEU A 18 -22.55 15.88 16.47
C LEU A 18 -21.43 16.17 15.44
N TRP A 19 -20.22 15.63 15.60
CA TRP A 19 -19.16 15.82 14.58
C TRP A 19 -18.25 14.61 14.46
N ALA A 20 -18.83 13.45 14.13
CA ALA A 20 -18.06 12.29 13.67
C ALA A 20 -18.58 11.74 12.32
N SER A 21 -19.85 11.98 11.95
CA SER A 21 -20.39 11.51 10.67
C SER A 21 -20.01 12.37 9.46
N ASP A 22 -19.43 13.55 9.68
CA ASP A 22 -19.18 14.55 8.62
C ASP A 22 -17.69 14.66 8.25
N ASP A 23 -16.84 13.75 8.75
CA ASP A 23 -15.44 13.72 8.35
C ASP A 23 -15.34 13.40 6.84
N PRO A 24 -14.69 14.25 6.02
CA PRO A 24 -14.67 14.07 4.56
C PRO A 24 -13.96 12.78 4.12
N PHE A 25 -13.13 12.19 4.96
CA PHE A 25 -12.51 10.89 4.70
C PHE A 25 -13.50 9.73 4.88
N CYS A 26 -14.48 9.82 5.77
CA CYS A 26 -15.38 8.72 6.10
C CYS A 26 -16.29 8.32 4.93
N GLY A 27 -16.35 7.03 4.61
CA GLY A 27 -17.18 6.42 3.57
C GLY A 27 -16.40 5.45 2.70
N LYS A 28 -17.07 4.96 1.65
CA LYS A 28 -16.50 4.00 0.72
C LYS A 28 -15.79 4.71 -0.43
N TRP A 29 -14.62 4.18 -0.79
CA TRP A 29 -13.74 4.72 -1.80
C TRP A 29 -13.29 3.60 -2.73
N LYS A 30 -13.30 3.87 -4.03
CA LYS A 30 -12.85 2.91 -5.04
C LYS A 30 -11.59 3.43 -5.72
N LEU A 31 -10.56 2.59 -5.81
CA LEU A 31 -9.32 2.94 -6.51
C LEU A 31 -9.62 3.30 -7.97
N ASN A 32 -9.19 4.49 -8.37
CA ASN A 32 -9.24 4.95 -9.75
C ASN A 32 -7.90 4.61 -10.43
N LEU A 33 -7.87 3.48 -11.14
CA LEU A 33 -6.69 3.01 -11.86
C LEU A 33 -6.25 3.95 -12.97
N GLU A 34 -7.17 4.69 -13.60
CA GLU A 34 -6.87 5.60 -14.71
C GLU A 34 -6.21 6.90 -14.26
N LYS A 35 -6.58 7.40 -13.07
CA LYS A 35 -6.03 8.64 -12.48
C LYS A 35 -4.80 8.37 -11.60
N SER A 36 -4.53 7.12 -11.26
CA SER A 36 -3.39 6.75 -10.42
C SER A 36 -2.12 6.56 -11.26
N ASP A 37 -0.98 6.93 -10.68
CA ASP A 37 0.36 6.67 -11.22
C ASP A 37 1.10 5.69 -10.31
N PHE A 38 1.29 4.48 -10.83
CA PHE A 38 2.00 3.38 -10.17
C PHE A 38 3.45 3.24 -10.64
N ALA A 39 3.90 4.05 -11.60
CA ALA A 39 5.24 3.97 -12.16
C ALA A 39 6.29 4.66 -11.26
N GLY A 40 7.55 4.60 -11.68
CA GLY A 40 8.64 5.36 -11.07
C GLY A 40 9.36 4.68 -9.89
N GLU A 41 8.88 3.52 -9.43
CA GLU A 41 9.66 2.69 -8.50
C GLU A 41 10.97 2.24 -9.16
N GLN A 42 12.06 2.30 -8.41
CA GLN A 42 13.33 1.70 -8.79
C GLN A 42 13.66 0.47 -7.95
N ILE A 43 14.14 -0.56 -8.63
CA ILE A 43 14.72 -1.75 -8.00
C ILE A 43 16.17 -1.93 -8.47
N LYS A 44 16.98 -2.55 -7.63
CA LYS A 44 18.35 -2.94 -7.96
C LYS A 44 18.49 -4.44 -7.91
N ILE A 45 18.89 -5.03 -9.04
CA ILE A 45 19.18 -6.45 -9.16
C ILE A 45 20.68 -6.60 -9.32
N GLN A 46 21.32 -7.39 -8.46
CA GLN A 46 22.75 -7.65 -8.51
C GLN A 46 22.99 -9.15 -8.46
N HIS A 47 23.58 -9.70 -9.52
CA HIS A 47 24.15 -11.05 -9.47
C HIS A 47 25.27 -11.11 -8.44
N LEU A 48 25.24 -12.12 -7.59
CA LEU A 48 26.27 -12.39 -6.59
C LEU A 48 27.17 -13.51 -7.10
N HIS A 49 26.77 -14.77 -6.91
CA HIS A 49 27.48 -15.94 -7.38
C HIS A 49 26.51 -17.08 -7.71
N GLY A 50 26.87 -17.96 -8.64
CA GLY A 50 25.99 -19.06 -9.03
C GLY A 50 24.62 -18.55 -9.49
N SER A 51 23.57 -19.07 -8.86
CA SER A 51 22.17 -18.65 -9.06
C SER A 51 21.67 -17.66 -8.01
N GLU A 52 22.55 -16.94 -7.29
CA GLU A 52 22.13 -15.97 -6.26
C GLU A 52 22.13 -14.53 -6.78
N TYR A 53 21.04 -13.82 -6.51
CA TYR A 53 20.90 -12.40 -6.82
C TYR A 53 20.43 -11.66 -5.58
N LYS A 54 21.00 -10.48 -5.36
CA LYS A 54 20.50 -9.50 -4.42
C LYS A 54 19.50 -8.59 -5.11
N TRP A 55 18.28 -8.56 -4.58
CA TRP A 55 17.19 -7.72 -5.04
C TRP A 55 16.93 -6.64 -4.00
N GLY A 56 17.09 -5.37 -4.38
CA GLY A 56 16.85 -4.22 -3.52
C GLY A 56 15.70 -3.37 -4.03
N SER A 57 14.89 -2.85 -3.10
CA SER A 57 13.90 -1.80 -3.33
C SER A 57 13.90 -0.88 -2.10
N GLY A 58 13.82 0.44 -2.32
CA GLY A 58 14.00 1.42 -1.26
C GLY A 58 15.32 1.23 -0.52
N GLU A 59 15.27 1.20 0.81
CA GLU A 59 16.42 0.90 1.67
C GLU A 59 16.62 -0.60 1.97
N GLY A 60 15.67 -1.44 1.56
CA GLY A 60 15.66 -2.87 1.84
C GLY A 60 16.28 -3.71 0.72
N SER A 61 16.69 -4.93 1.06
CA SER A 61 17.09 -5.92 0.05
C SER A 61 17.01 -7.35 0.57
N ASP A 62 16.70 -8.28 -0.33
CA ASP A 62 16.74 -9.72 -0.09
C ASP A 62 17.75 -10.39 -1.03
N THR A 63 18.33 -11.51 -0.59
CA THR A 63 19.13 -12.38 -1.47
C THR A 63 18.28 -13.59 -1.83
N ILE A 64 18.18 -13.87 -3.13
CA ILE A 64 17.27 -14.86 -3.68
C ILE A 64 18.06 -15.75 -4.63
N SER A 65 18.10 -17.05 -4.34
CA SER A 65 18.53 -18.08 -5.28
C SER A 65 17.40 -18.42 -6.25
N HIS A 66 17.70 -18.56 -7.53
CA HIS A 66 16.72 -19.00 -8.54
C HIS A 66 17.00 -20.42 -8.98
N ASP A 67 16.86 -21.32 -8.01
CA ASP A 67 16.93 -22.77 -8.13
C ASP A 67 15.57 -23.45 -7.89
N GLY A 68 14.50 -22.66 -7.75
CA GLY A 68 13.14 -23.12 -7.47
C GLY A 68 12.85 -23.44 -6.00
N THR A 69 13.84 -23.36 -5.10
CA THR A 69 13.61 -23.58 -3.68
C THR A 69 12.91 -22.39 -3.02
N TYR A 70 12.07 -22.66 -2.01
CA TYR A 70 11.46 -21.60 -1.21
C TYR A 70 12.45 -21.09 -0.17
N GLN A 71 12.65 -19.78 -0.15
CA GLN A 71 13.58 -19.07 0.73
C GLN A 71 12.84 -18.00 1.51
N THR A 72 13.25 -17.78 2.77
CA THR A 72 12.67 -16.71 3.59
C THR A 72 13.24 -15.37 3.16
N VAL A 73 12.36 -14.39 3.01
CA VAL A 73 12.71 -13.01 2.66
C VAL A 73 12.07 -12.04 3.64
N SER A 74 12.35 -10.76 3.46
CA SER A 74 11.79 -9.67 4.24
C SER A 74 10.26 -9.70 4.30
N PHE A 75 9.68 -8.98 5.26
CA PHE A 75 8.22 -8.87 5.47
C PHE A 75 7.50 -10.19 5.83
N GLY A 76 8.24 -11.18 6.32
CA GLY A 76 7.67 -12.46 6.77
C GLY A 76 7.15 -13.33 5.62
N ARG A 77 7.72 -13.15 4.42
CA ARG A 77 7.34 -13.87 3.21
C ARG A 77 8.35 -14.98 2.90
N THR A 78 7.92 -15.93 2.07
CA THR A 78 8.83 -16.82 1.37
C THR A 78 8.70 -16.65 -0.13
N ILE A 79 9.81 -16.78 -0.84
CA ILE A 79 9.87 -16.62 -2.30
C ILE A 79 10.49 -17.88 -2.90
N SER A 80 9.99 -18.29 -4.06
CA SER A 80 10.67 -19.23 -4.96
C SER A 80 10.78 -18.54 -6.31
N MET A 81 11.95 -18.67 -6.95
CA MET A 81 12.20 -18.16 -8.29
C MET A 81 12.88 -19.25 -9.11
N PHE A 82 12.48 -19.42 -10.37
CA PHE A 82 12.97 -20.49 -11.22
C PHE A 82 13.15 -20.02 -12.67
N PRO A 83 14.27 -20.34 -13.35
CA PRO A 83 14.42 -20.05 -14.76
C PRO A 83 13.52 -20.91 -15.64
N GLU A 84 12.63 -20.29 -16.42
CA GLU A 84 11.75 -20.95 -17.39
C GLU A 84 12.39 -21.02 -18.79
N GLY A 85 13.50 -20.30 -19.00
CA GLY A 85 14.19 -20.20 -20.27
C GLY A 85 15.41 -19.28 -20.18
N SER A 86 15.95 -18.89 -21.34
CA SER A 86 17.13 -18.03 -21.42
C SER A 86 16.87 -16.58 -20.97
N ASN A 87 15.62 -16.12 -21.05
CA ASN A 87 15.22 -14.74 -20.76
C ASN A 87 13.97 -14.63 -19.88
N SER A 88 13.52 -15.73 -19.26
CA SER A 88 12.31 -15.72 -18.44
C SER A 88 12.50 -16.45 -17.11
N TRP A 89 11.96 -15.86 -16.04
CA TRP A 89 11.95 -16.41 -14.68
C TRP A 89 10.52 -16.45 -14.16
N SER A 90 10.09 -17.57 -13.61
CA SER A 90 8.88 -17.65 -12.80
C SER A 90 9.21 -17.31 -11.35
N MET A 91 8.28 -16.65 -10.66
CA MET A 91 8.40 -16.27 -9.25
C MET A 91 7.07 -16.56 -8.54
N VAL A 92 7.16 -17.12 -7.34
CA VAL A 92 6.01 -17.37 -6.46
C VAL A 92 6.34 -16.82 -5.08
N ILE A 93 5.46 -15.97 -4.56
CA ILE A 93 5.56 -15.39 -3.22
C ILE A 93 4.46 -15.97 -2.35
N LYS A 94 4.85 -16.38 -1.13
CA LYS A 94 3.96 -16.89 -0.11
C LYS A 94 4.02 -16.09 1.17
N LYS A 95 2.89 -16.05 1.88
CA LYS A 95 2.77 -15.66 3.29
C LYS A 95 2.17 -16.83 4.05
N ASP A 96 2.83 -17.25 5.12
CA ASP A 96 2.36 -18.34 5.99
C ASP A 96 1.95 -19.62 5.23
N GLY A 97 2.74 -19.95 4.19
CA GLY A 97 2.52 -21.13 3.34
C GLY A 97 1.51 -20.95 2.21
N ARG A 98 0.71 -19.87 2.22
CA ARG A 98 -0.28 -19.53 1.18
C ARG A 98 0.34 -18.69 0.07
N VAL A 99 0.05 -19.01 -1.18
CA VAL A 99 0.44 -18.18 -2.34
C VAL A 99 -0.32 -16.87 -2.29
N ILE A 100 0.42 -15.75 -2.31
CA ILE A 100 -0.14 -14.40 -2.38
C ILE A 100 0.17 -13.73 -3.72
N SER A 101 1.18 -14.19 -4.45
CA SER A 101 1.49 -13.73 -5.80
C SER A 101 2.23 -14.80 -6.59
N SER A 102 1.95 -14.90 -7.88
CA SER A 102 2.70 -15.71 -8.84
C SER A 102 2.86 -14.94 -10.14
N MET A 103 4.06 -14.93 -10.71
CA MET A 103 4.37 -14.10 -11.87
C MET A 103 5.51 -14.65 -12.71
N THR A 104 5.55 -14.21 -13.97
CA THR A 104 6.65 -14.46 -14.90
C THR A 104 7.30 -13.13 -15.25
N HIS A 105 8.61 -13.07 -15.03
CA HIS A 105 9.49 -12.00 -15.46
C HIS A 105 10.09 -12.38 -16.81
N THR A 106 9.99 -11.51 -17.80
CA THR A 106 10.55 -11.73 -19.14
C THR A 106 11.43 -10.55 -19.54
N LEU A 107 12.68 -10.85 -19.85
CA LEU A 107 13.69 -9.90 -20.31
C LEU A 107 13.65 -9.78 -21.85
N SER A 108 13.72 -8.56 -22.37
CA SER A 108 13.87 -8.32 -23.81
C SER A 108 15.23 -8.80 -24.34
N ASP A 109 15.32 -9.04 -25.65
CA ASP A 109 16.55 -9.55 -26.30
C ASP A 109 17.76 -8.63 -26.13
N ASP A 110 17.53 -7.31 -26.10
CA ASP A 110 18.58 -6.31 -25.82
C ASP A 110 18.93 -6.20 -24.33
N GLY A 111 18.16 -6.88 -23.47
CA GLY A 111 18.27 -6.85 -22.03
C GLY A 111 17.94 -5.50 -21.40
N GLN A 112 17.26 -4.58 -22.07
CA GLN A 112 16.98 -3.23 -21.56
C GLN A 112 15.57 -3.07 -21.00
N MET A 113 14.66 -4.00 -21.30
CA MET A 113 13.29 -3.99 -20.84
C MET A 113 12.96 -5.30 -20.14
N GLN A 114 12.14 -5.22 -19.10
CA GLN A 114 11.59 -6.37 -18.40
C GLN A 114 10.08 -6.23 -18.33
N THR A 115 9.36 -7.26 -18.77
CA THR A 115 7.90 -7.36 -18.62
C THR A 115 7.61 -8.38 -17.54
N ILE A 116 6.81 -8.01 -16.54
CA ILE A 116 6.31 -8.89 -15.50
C ILE A 116 4.81 -9.06 -15.73
N LYS A 117 4.34 -10.30 -15.78
CA LYS A 117 2.91 -10.62 -15.79
C LYS A 117 2.63 -11.57 -14.65
N GLY A 118 1.61 -11.27 -13.87
CA GLY A 118 1.31 -12.07 -12.69
C GLY A 118 -0.12 -11.98 -12.23
N THR A 119 -0.38 -12.76 -11.20
CA THR A 119 -1.67 -12.89 -10.53
C THR A 119 -1.43 -12.79 -9.03
N GLU A 120 -2.14 -11.86 -8.40
CA GLU A 120 -2.23 -11.75 -6.95
C GLU A 120 -3.37 -12.61 -6.43
N THR A 121 -3.18 -13.21 -5.26
CA THR A 121 -4.19 -14.02 -4.59
C THR A 121 -4.54 -13.38 -3.25
N LYS A 122 -5.80 -12.94 -3.13
CA LYS A 122 -6.33 -12.29 -1.93
C LYS A 122 -6.60 -13.33 -0.82
N PRO A 123 -6.80 -12.90 0.44
CA PRO A 123 -7.05 -13.82 1.56
C PRO A 123 -8.31 -14.68 1.42
N ASP A 124 -9.33 -14.21 0.72
CA ASP A 124 -10.54 -14.98 0.42
C ASP A 124 -10.36 -16.02 -0.70
N GLY A 125 -9.23 -15.95 -1.43
CA GLY A 125 -8.87 -16.86 -2.53
C GLY A 125 -9.21 -16.31 -3.91
N THR A 126 -9.88 -15.16 -3.99
CA THR A 126 -10.06 -14.46 -5.25
C THR A 126 -8.74 -13.93 -5.78
N THR A 127 -8.66 -13.76 -7.09
CA THR A 127 -7.42 -13.39 -7.78
C THR A 127 -7.60 -12.14 -8.62
N SER A 128 -6.50 -11.43 -8.85
CA SER A 128 -6.44 -10.30 -9.76
C SER A 128 -5.13 -10.30 -10.52
N ASP A 129 -5.20 -10.05 -11.82
CA ASP A 129 -4.01 -10.00 -12.67
C ASP A 129 -3.38 -8.62 -12.64
N PHE A 130 -2.06 -8.59 -12.83
CA PHE A 130 -1.30 -7.37 -13.04
C PHE A 130 -0.25 -7.55 -14.15
N THR A 131 0.18 -6.43 -14.71
CA THR A 131 1.33 -6.36 -15.61
C THR A 131 2.18 -5.16 -15.25
N ALA A 132 3.49 -5.34 -15.25
CA ALA A 132 4.44 -4.26 -15.04
C ALA A 132 5.53 -4.30 -16.13
N VAL A 133 5.91 -3.13 -16.62
CA VAL A 133 7.02 -2.94 -17.57
C VAL A 133 8.07 -2.09 -16.89
N TRP A 134 9.30 -2.59 -16.92
CA TRP A 134 10.46 -1.98 -16.30
C TRP A 134 11.51 -1.69 -17.36
N LYS A 135 12.13 -0.52 -17.25
CA LYS A 135 13.24 -0.10 -18.10
C LYS A 135 14.53 -0.07 -17.29
N LYS A 136 15.61 -0.58 -17.86
CA LYS A 136 16.94 -0.48 -17.26
C LYS A 136 17.42 0.96 -17.28
N VAL A 137 17.80 1.46 -16.11
CA VAL A 137 18.38 2.79 -15.91
C VAL A 137 19.91 2.72 -15.87
N SER A 138 20.46 1.67 -15.28
CA SER A 138 21.92 1.44 -15.26
C SER A 138 22.24 -0.05 -15.17
N GLY A 139 23.44 -0.43 -15.63
CA GLY A 139 23.91 -1.82 -15.66
C GLY A 139 24.19 -2.34 -17.07
N GLY A 140 24.76 -3.54 -17.14
CA GLY A 140 25.08 -4.22 -18.41
C GLY A 140 23.90 -4.95 -19.04
N LYS A 141 24.17 -5.83 -20.00
CA LYS A 141 23.17 -6.78 -20.53
C LYS A 141 22.77 -7.80 -19.46
N GLY A 142 21.54 -8.33 -19.55
CA GLY A 142 21.02 -9.33 -18.62
C GLY A 142 20.21 -8.73 -17.47
N TRP A 143 20.03 -9.47 -16.39
CA TRP A 143 19.15 -9.09 -15.28
C TRP A 143 19.74 -8.08 -14.30
N SER A 144 21.07 -8.08 -14.15
CA SER A 144 21.74 -7.17 -13.23
C SER A 144 21.66 -5.72 -13.70
N GLY A 145 21.31 -4.82 -12.79
CA GLY A 145 21.16 -3.40 -13.06
C GLY A 145 20.19 -2.72 -12.10
N THR A 146 20.06 -1.41 -12.28
CA THR A 146 18.96 -0.64 -11.72
C THR A 146 17.86 -0.57 -12.76
N TRP A 147 16.65 -0.90 -12.34
CA TRP A 147 15.45 -0.91 -13.16
C TRP A 147 14.45 0.11 -12.63
N GLU A 148 13.71 0.78 -13.50
CA GLU A 148 12.63 1.69 -13.14
C GLU A 148 11.33 1.22 -13.78
N ALA A 149 10.25 1.15 -13.00
CA ALA A 149 8.92 0.85 -13.49
C ALA A 149 8.44 1.99 -14.39
N THR A 150 8.04 1.67 -15.62
CA THR A 150 7.54 2.66 -16.60
C THR A 150 6.05 2.53 -16.88
N ASP A 151 5.47 1.36 -16.63
CA ASP A 151 4.04 1.11 -16.77
C ASP A 151 3.65 -0.01 -15.81
N VAL A 152 2.62 0.20 -15.00
CA VAL A 152 2.11 -0.80 -14.06
C VAL A 152 0.60 -0.75 -14.12
N LYS A 153 -0.01 -1.91 -14.34
CA LYS A 153 -1.44 -2.07 -14.58
C LYS A 153 -2.00 -3.17 -13.72
N TYR A 154 -3.05 -2.84 -13.00
CA TYR A 154 -3.89 -3.79 -12.27
C TYR A 154 -5.20 -3.97 -13.01
N THR A 155 -5.81 -5.14 -12.86
CA THR A 155 -7.11 -5.46 -13.50
C THR A 155 -8.29 -5.35 -12.56
N SER A 156 -8.04 -5.27 -11.25
CA SER A 156 -9.06 -5.16 -10.21
C SER A 156 -8.75 -3.95 -9.34
N PRO A 157 -9.59 -2.89 -9.35
CA PRO A 157 -9.45 -1.80 -8.40
C PRO A 157 -9.85 -2.28 -7.00
N ASP A 158 -9.02 -1.96 -6.00
CA ASP A 158 -9.36 -2.18 -4.60
C ASP A 158 -10.32 -1.11 -4.08
N GLU A 159 -10.98 -1.44 -2.98
CA GLU A 159 -11.91 -0.54 -2.29
C GLU A 159 -11.44 -0.32 -0.85
N TRP A 160 -11.67 0.89 -0.36
CA TRP A 160 -11.50 1.27 1.03
C TRP A 160 -12.84 1.58 1.67
N ASP A 161 -12.97 1.18 2.93
CA ASP A 161 -14.03 1.62 3.81
C ASP A 161 -13.38 2.39 4.97
N ILE A 162 -13.61 3.71 5.00
CA ILE A 162 -13.06 4.58 6.04
C ILE A 162 -14.18 4.92 7.01
N GLU A 163 -14.00 4.59 8.27
CA GLU A 163 -15.00 4.79 9.32
C GLU A 163 -14.45 5.68 10.44
N PRO A 164 -15.31 6.40 11.19
CA PRO A 164 -14.87 7.12 12.38
C PRO A 164 -14.30 6.16 13.43
N TYR A 165 -13.22 6.56 14.10
CA TYR A 165 -12.61 5.79 15.18
C TYR A 165 -12.23 6.72 16.34
N GLU A 166 -12.81 6.48 17.51
CA GLU A 166 -12.49 7.15 18.79
C GLU A 166 -12.07 8.64 18.70
N GLY A 167 -13.03 9.55 18.83
CA GLY A 167 -12.74 10.99 18.71
C GLY A 167 -12.61 11.39 17.24
N ASP A 168 -11.48 11.95 16.84
CA ASP A 168 -11.17 12.42 15.48
C ASP A 168 -10.30 11.45 14.66
N GLY A 169 -10.06 10.25 15.21
CA GLY A 169 -9.38 9.15 14.53
C GLY A 169 -10.24 8.49 13.45
N LEU A 170 -9.59 7.64 12.66
CA LEU A 170 -10.20 6.93 11.55
C LEU A 170 -9.80 5.46 11.57
N SER A 171 -10.71 4.60 11.12
CA SER A 171 -10.44 3.20 10.78
C SER A 171 -10.40 3.07 9.27
N PHE A 172 -9.24 2.74 8.71
CA PHE A 172 -9.03 2.43 7.30
C PHE A 172 -9.16 0.93 7.13
N ASN A 173 -10.16 0.49 6.37
CA ASN A 173 -10.37 -0.92 6.09
C ASN A 173 -10.15 -1.17 4.59
N THR A 174 -9.41 -2.22 4.26
CA THR A 174 -9.28 -2.73 2.88
C THR A 174 -9.96 -4.11 2.81
N PRO A 175 -11.28 -4.19 2.55
CA PRO A 175 -12.04 -5.42 2.74
C PRO A 175 -11.51 -6.61 1.93
N ALA A 176 -11.05 -6.35 0.70
CA ALA A 176 -10.51 -7.36 -0.20
C ALA A 176 -9.26 -8.06 0.38
N TYR A 177 -8.50 -7.37 1.23
CA TYR A 177 -7.33 -7.90 1.94
C TYR A 177 -7.58 -8.21 3.40
N GLN A 178 -8.79 -7.92 3.92
CA GLN A 178 -9.12 -8.05 5.35
C GLN A 178 -8.15 -7.26 6.24
N ASP A 179 -7.61 -6.17 5.71
CA ASP A 179 -6.67 -5.30 6.40
C ASP A 179 -7.43 -4.18 7.12
N VAL A 180 -7.01 -3.88 8.34
CA VAL A 180 -7.60 -2.87 9.20
C VAL A 180 -6.48 -2.08 9.89
N LEU A 181 -6.55 -0.76 9.75
CA LEU A 181 -5.76 0.20 10.52
C LEU A 181 -6.70 1.18 11.21
N SER A 182 -6.88 1.04 12.52
CA SER A 182 -7.59 2.02 13.33
C SER A 182 -6.59 2.87 14.10
N MET A 183 -6.58 4.18 13.86
CA MET A 183 -5.59 5.07 14.45
C MET A 183 -6.16 6.43 14.79
N LYS A 184 -5.54 7.07 15.79
CA LYS A 184 -5.69 8.50 16.04
C LYS A 184 -4.53 9.24 15.39
N PHE A 185 -4.73 10.52 15.15
CA PHE A 185 -3.74 11.39 14.53
C PHE A 185 -2.89 12.13 15.58
N ASP A 186 -2.51 11.43 16.65
CA ASP A 186 -1.76 11.94 17.81
C ASP A 186 -0.24 11.68 17.71
N GLY A 187 0.24 11.25 16.54
CA GLY A 187 1.64 10.95 16.27
C GLY A 187 2.17 9.64 16.88
N LYS A 188 1.33 8.85 17.56
CA LYS A 188 1.72 7.53 18.08
C LYS A 188 1.60 6.45 17.00
N ASP A 189 2.29 5.34 17.23
CA ASP A 189 2.24 4.17 16.37
C ASP A 189 1.03 3.28 16.72
N TYR A 190 0.26 2.93 15.69
CA TYR A 190 -0.89 2.01 15.74
C TYR A 190 -0.62 0.82 14.84
N GLU A 191 -0.97 -0.37 15.32
CA GLU A 191 -0.72 -1.62 14.60
C GLU A 191 -1.68 -1.77 13.42
N GLU A 192 -1.11 -2.06 12.26
CA GLU A 192 -1.88 -2.52 11.10
C GLU A 192 -2.14 -4.02 11.24
N LYS A 193 -3.38 -4.45 10.96
CA LYS A 193 -3.81 -5.83 11.16
C LYS A 193 -4.36 -6.41 9.88
N GLY A 194 -4.03 -7.66 9.61
CA GLY A 194 -4.57 -8.39 8.49
C GLY A 194 -3.80 -9.68 8.24
N PRO A 195 -4.37 -10.61 7.46
CA PRO A 195 -3.75 -11.92 7.20
C PRO A 195 -2.43 -11.82 6.43
N ASN A 196 -2.30 -10.80 5.55
CA ASN A 196 -1.12 -10.62 4.70
C ASN A 196 -0.20 -9.48 5.16
N VAL A 197 -0.57 -8.75 6.21
CA VAL A 197 0.20 -7.65 6.78
C VAL A 197 1.56 -8.14 7.28
N ALA A 198 2.60 -7.35 7.03
CA ALA A 198 3.96 -7.70 7.45
C ALA A 198 4.06 -7.66 8.98
N PRO A 199 4.73 -8.63 9.63
CA PRO A 199 4.90 -8.61 11.08
C PRO A 199 5.62 -7.34 11.55
N GLY A 200 4.97 -6.60 12.45
CA GLY A 200 5.47 -5.33 12.98
C GLY A 200 5.17 -4.11 12.10
N SER A 201 4.18 -4.20 11.19
CA SER A 201 3.61 -3.04 10.50
C SER A 201 2.91 -2.12 11.50
N MET A 202 3.31 -0.84 11.47
CA MET A 202 2.75 0.21 12.30
C MET A 202 2.55 1.47 11.46
N SER A 203 1.50 2.23 11.73
CA SER A 203 1.30 3.55 11.14
C SER A 203 1.14 4.60 12.23
N SER A 204 1.68 5.78 11.96
CA SER A 204 1.51 6.97 12.78
C SER A 204 1.11 8.13 11.89
N GLY A 205 0.44 9.14 12.44
CA GLY A 205 0.01 10.24 11.61
C GLY A 205 -0.43 11.46 12.38
N LYS A 206 -0.69 12.52 11.63
CA LYS A 206 -1.25 13.77 12.11
C LYS A 206 -2.31 14.27 11.12
N ARG A 207 -3.32 14.97 11.64
CA ARG A 207 -4.30 15.68 10.85
C ARG A 207 -3.80 17.10 10.65
N VAL A 208 -3.56 17.49 9.40
CA VAL A 208 -3.05 18.83 9.07
C VAL A 208 -4.21 19.83 9.04
N ASP A 209 -5.33 19.42 8.44
CA ASP A 209 -6.59 20.15 8.41
C ASP A 209 -7.77 19.18 8.19
N ALA A 210 -8.97 19.71 7.96
CA ALA A 210 -10.17 18.90 7.78
C ALA A 210 -10.08 17.88 6.63
N ARG A 211 -9.29 18.14 5.59
CA ARG A 211 -9.20 17.35 4.34
C ARG A 211 -7.79 16.84 4.05
N THR A 212 -6.84 17.04 4.96
CA THR A 212 -5.45 16.65 4.77
C THR A 212 -4.92 15.84 5.96
N LEU A 213 -4.40 14.64 5.69
CA LEU A 213 -3.66 13.82 6.65
C LEU A 213 -2.22 13.62 6.18
N GLU A 214 -1.30 13.50 7.12
CA GLU A 214 0.04 12.99 6.87
C GLU A 214 0.23 11.71 7.69
N ILE A 215 0.57 10.62 7.01
CA ILE A 215 0.75 9.28 7.58
C ILE A 215 2.19 8.82 7.31
N THR A 216 2.76 8.10 8.27
CA THR A 216 4.07 7.46 8.17
C THR A 216 3.91 5.99 8.50
N ASP A 217 4.22 5.14 7.53
CA ASP A 217 4.17 3.69 7.70
C ASP A 217 5.55 3.15 8.04
N LYS A 218 5.57 2.18 8.95
CA LYS A 218 6.77 1.55 9.47
C LYS A 218 6.61 0.05 9.47
N VAL A 219 7.72 -0.67 9.25
CA VAL A 219 7.78 -2.10 9.52
C VAL A 219 8.94 -2.36 10.47
N LYS A 220 8.66 -3.00 11.61
CA LYS A 220 9.65 -3.28 12.67
C LYS A 220 10.42 -2.03 13.10
N GLY A 221 9.73 -0.88 13.13
CA GLY A 221 10.30 0.42 13.53
C GLY A 221 11.06 1.17 12.43
N GLN A 222 11.32 0.57 11.26
CA GLN A 222 11.91 1.26 10.11
C GLN A 222 10.83 1.97 9.30
N VAL A 223 11.05 3.24 8.96
CA VAL A 223 10.12 4.02 8.12
C VAL A 223 10.17 3.50 6.68
N MET A 224 9.03 3.03 6.19
CA MET A 224 8.88 2.51 4.83
C MET A 224 8.46 3.60 3.86
N ASN A 225 7.55 4.49 4.28
CA ASN A 225 7.12 5.60 3.47
C ASN A 225 6.53 6.74 4.34
N HIS A 226 6.40 7.90 3.72
CA HIS A 226 5.51 8.96 4.16
C HIS A 226 4.44 9.18 3.09
N ALA A 227 3.20 9.36 3.51
CA ALA A 227 2.08 9.57 2.62
C ALA A 227 1.24 10.78 3.04
N LYS A 228 0.88 11.62 2.07
CA LYS A 228 -0.06 12.72 2.24
C LYS A 228 -1.39 12.33 1.62
N TYR A 229 -2.48 12.41 2.39
CA TYR A 229 -3.83 12.08 1.97
C TYR A 229 -4.63 13.37 1.85
N GLU A 230 -5.29 13.59 0.72
CA GLU A 230 -6.03 14.82 0.44
C GLU A 230 -7.40 14.49 -0.14
N VAL A 231 -8.46 14.92 0.56
CA VAL A 231 -9.83 14.85 0.02
C VAL A 231 -10.15 16.14 -0.73
N SER A 232 -10.69 16.01 -1.94
CA SER A 232 -11.07 17.14 -2.78
C SER A 232 -12.15 18.03 -2.11
N PRO A 233 -12.26 19.31 -2.51
CA PRO A 233 -13.23 20.21 -1.90
C PRO A 233 -14.71 19.78 -2.00
N ASP A 234 -15.04 18.99 -3.01
CA ASP A 234 -16.37 18.41 -3.22
C ASP A 234 -16.56 17.04 -2.54
N GLY A 235 -15.54 16.51 -1.86
CA GLY A 235 -15.58 15.24 -1.15
C GLY A 235 -15.59 13.99 -2.03
N LYS A 236 -15.36 14.14 -3.35
CA LYS A 236 -15.52 13.04 -4.32
C LYS A 236 -14.23 12.32 -4.69
N MET A 237 -13.08 12.89 -4.37
CA MET A 237 -11.78 12.34 -4.72
C MET A 237 -10.87 12.33 -3.49
N LEU A 238 -10.18 11.22 -3.28
CA LEU A 238 -9.12 11.08 -2.28
C LEU A 238 -7.82 10.82 -3.03
N THR A 239 -6.84 11.70 -2.85
CA THR A 239 -5.51 11.60 -3.46
C THR A 239 -4.47 11.31 -2.41
N LEU A 240 -3.67 10.26 -2.65
CA LEU A 240 -2.53 9.90 -1.84
C LEU A 240 -1.26 10.21 -2.61
N THR A 241 -0.40 11.04 -2.03
CA THR A 241 0.98 11.23 -2.51
C THR A 241 1.93 10.46 -1.60
N ILE A 242 2.46 9.35 -2.10
CA ILE A 242 3.29 8.41 -1.33
C ILE A 242 4.75 8.58 -1.71
N ARG A 243 5.60 8.87 -0.73
CA ARG A 243 7.06 8.93 -0.87
C ARG A 243 7.67 7.78 -0.07
N GLU A 244 8.01 6.72 -0.79
CA GLU A 244 8.73 5.57 -0.22
C GLU A 244 10.19 5.93 0.09
N THR A 245 10.67 5.42 1.21
CA THR A 245 12.06 5.62 1.65
C THR A 245 13.01 4.97 0.66
N GLY A 246 14.02 5.71 0.21
CA GLY A 246 15.02 5.24 -0.76
C GLY A 246 14.58 5.28 -2.22
N GLN A 247 13.32 5.63 -2.53
CA GLN A 247 12.83 5.78 -3.90
C GLN A 247 13.04 7.22 -4.42
N PRO A 248 13.34 7.39 -5.72
CA PRO A 248 13.66 8.71 -6.28
C PRO A 248 12.42 9.58 -6.48
N LYS A 249 11.24 8.96 -6.67
CA LYS A 249 9.98 9.62 -7.04
C LYS A 249 8.89 9.26 -6.05
N ALA A 250 7.96 10.19 -5.84
CA ALA A 250 6.70 9.89 -5.18
C ALA A 250 5.70 9.31 -6.20
N ARG A 251 4.75 8.51 -5.72
CA ARG A 251 3.63 7.97 -6.49
C ARG A 251 2.34 8.64 -6.07
N THR A 252 1.39 8.74 -7.00
CA THR A 252 0.09 9.37 -6.75
C THR A 252 -1.01 8.34 -6.96
N ILE A 253 -1.72 7.99 -5.89
CA ILE A 253 -2.83 7.04 -5.94
C ILE A 253 -4.12 7.80 -5.72
N VAL A 254 -5.12 7.57 -6.56
CA VAL A 254 -6.38 8.31 -6.54
C VAL A 254 -7.54 7.35 -6.33
N TYR A 255 -8.45 7.71 -5.44
CA TYR A 255 -9.71 7.01 -5.21
C TYR A 255 -10.88 7.94 -5.50
N ASP A 256 -11.95 7.40 -6.09
CA ASP A 256 -13.23 8.09 -6.22
C ASP A 256 -14.16 7.64 -5.08
N LYS A 257 -14.95 8.57 -4.55
CA LYS A 257 -16.00 8.28 -3.57
C LYS A 257 -17.11 7.47 -4.24
N MET A 258 -17.63 6.47 -3.53
CA MET A 258 -18.77 5.65 -3.97
C MET A 258 -20.13 6.19 -3.51
#